data_AF-A0A1Y3ML00-F1
#
_entry.id   AF-A0A1Y3ML00-F1
#
_cell.length_a   1.000
_cell.length_b   1.000
_cell.length_c   1.000
_cell.angle_alpha   90.00
_cell.angle_beta   90.00
_cell.angle_gamma   90.00
#
_symmetry.space_group_name_H-M   'P 1'
#
loop_
_entity.id
_entity.type
_entity.pdbx_description
1 polymer ?
#
loop_
_entity_poly.entity_id
_entity_poly.type
_entity_poly.pdbx_seq_one_letter_code
_entity_poly.pdbx_strand_id
1 'polypeptide(L)'
;MFGPWGFLLFAWSKIGININGLFYNNKTFMYGVSFIISLCSIILILVLFFIKLNLFQTLGALGIASIYTSVLGHLVLRQKADKRANERKMKKSSSKKETEKENDKSN
;
A
#
# COMPACT_ATOMS: atom_id res chain seq x y z
N MET A 1 -0.95 -8.89 -28.66
CA MET A 1 -0.65 -7.71 -27.83
C MET A 1 -0.76 -7.92 -26.32
N PHE A 2 -1.54 -8.90 -25.82
CA PHE A 2 -1.68 -9.15 -24.36
C PHE A 2 -0.63 -10.10 -23.76
N GLY A 3 0.24 -10.70 -24.57
CA GLY A 3 1.27 -11.64 -24.12
C GLY A 3 2.15 -11.13 -22.95
N PRO A 4 2.67 -9.88 -23.01
CA PRO A 4 3.45 -9.31 -21.91
C PRO A 4 2.67 -9.21 -20.59
N TRP A 5 1.38 -8.89 -20.64
CA TRP A 5 0.52 -8.79 -19.46
C TRP A 5 0.23 -10.16 -18.83
N GLY A 6 -0.04 -11.16 -19.66
CA GLY A 6 -0.23 -12.54 -19.19
C GLY A 6 1.05 -13.10 -18.54
N PHE A 7 2.20 -12.84 -19.15
CA PHE A 7 3.50 -13.23 -18.58
C PHE A 7 3.78 -12.53 -17.25
N LEU A 8 3.46 -11.24 -17.12
CA LEU A 8 3.62 -10.48 -15.88
C LEU A 8 2.80 -11.09 -14.74
N LEU A 9 1.53 -11.42 -14.99
CA LEU A 9 0.66 -12.05 -13.99
C LEU A 9 1.16 -13.44 -13.59
N PHE A 10 1.60 -14.24 -14.57
CA PHE A 10 2.18 -15.56 -14.31
C PHE A 10 3.46 -15.47 -13.46
N ALA A 11 4.35 -14.54 -13.78
CA ALA A 11 5.57 -14.29 -13.02
C ALA A 11 5.26 -13.85 -11.59
N TRP A 12 4.25 -12.98 -11.40
CA TRP A 12 3.77 -12.58 -10.08
C TRP A 12 3.21 -13.72 -9.24
N SER A 13 2.46 -14.65 -9.85
CA SER A 13 2.00 -15.86 -9.15
C SER A 13 3.16 -16.76 -8.76
N LYS A 14 4.20 -16.89 -9.61
CA LYS A 14 5.39 -17.72 -9.33
C LYS A 14 6.31 -17.11 -8.28
N ILE A 15 6.42 -15.79 -8.20
CA ILE A 15 7.25 -15.11 -7.20
C ILE A 15 6.66 -15.19 -5.78
N GLY A 16 5.40 -15.63 -5.65
CA GLY A 16 4.71 -15.75 -4.37
C GLY A 16 4.38 -14.41 -3.72
N ILE A 17 4.01 -13.40 -4.52
CA ILE A 17 3.58 -12.10 -3.99
C ILE A 17 2.40 -12.32 -3.05
N ASN A 18 2.65 -12.04 -1.77
CA ASN A 18 1.66 -12.17 -0.73
C ASN A 18 1.04 -10.80 -0.41
N ILE A 19 -0.21 -10.60 -0.83
CA ILE A 19 -1.01 -9.42 -0.52
C ILE A 19 -1.56 -9.41 0.91
N ASN A 20 -1.46 -10.53 1.65
CA ASN A 20 -1.97 -10.60 3.04
C ASN A 20 -1.23 -9.64 3.98
N GLY A 21 0.03 -9.29 3.67
CA GLY A 21 0.79 -8.29 4.42
C GLY A 21 0.35 -6.85 4.16
N LEU A 22 -0.46 -6.61 3.12
CA LEU A 22 -0.92 -5.28 2.70
C LEU A 22 -2.14 -4.80 3.50
N PHE A 23 -2.96 -5.75 3.99
CA PHE A 23 -4.19 -5.48 4.72
C PHE A 23 -4.23 -6.26 6.05
N TYR A 24 -3.29 -5.94 6.93
CA TYR A 24 -3.11 -6.67 8.20
C TYR A 24 -4.17 -6.35 9.27
N ASN A 25 -5.00 -5.33 9.07
CA ASN A 25 -6.04 -4.91 10.01
C ASN A 25 -7.25 -4.35 9.25
N ASN A 26 -8.46 -4.44 9.81
CA ASN A 26 -9.71 -3.95 9.22
C ASN A 26 -9.65 -2.46 8.86
N LYS A 27 -8.98 -1.65 9.69
CA LYS A 27 -8.76 -0.22 9.40
C LYS A 27 -7.88 -0.05 8.15
N THR A 28 -6.78 -0.78 8.07
CA THR A 28 -5.84 -0.71 6.93
C THR A 28 -6.47 -1.25 5.65
N PHE A 29 -7.35 -2.25 5.77
CA PHE A 29 -8.18 -2.73 4.65
C PHE A 29 -9.10 -1.63 4.12
N MET A 30 -9.89 -0.98 4.99
CA MET A 30 -10.77 0.11 4.53
C MET A 30 -10.00 1.26 3.87
N TYR A 31 -8.95 1.77 4.51
CA TYR A 31 -8.16 2.87 3.92
C TYR A 31 -7.46 2.45 2.64
N GLY A 32 -6.92 1.23 2.60
CA GLY A 32 -6.23 0.72 1.42
C GLY A 32 -7.17 0.47 0.24
N VAL A 33 -8.37 -0.08 0.48
CA VAL A 33 -9.41 -0.22 -0.55
C VAL A 33 -9.86 1.15 -1.05
N SER A 34 -10.13 2.11 -0.15
CA SER A 34 -10.50 3.48 -0.54
C SER A 34 -9.41 4.16 -1.36
N PHE A 35 -8.13 3.95 -1.04
CA PHE A 35 -7.00 4.46 -1.82
C PHE A 35 -6.91 3.82 -3.22
N ILE A 36 -7.15 2.51 -3.33
CA ILE A 36 -7.19 1.84 -4.64
C ILE A 36 -8.35 2.35 -5.48
N ILE A 37 -9.53 2.55 -4.88
CA ILE A 37 -10.69 3.13 -5.56
C ILE A 37 -10.37 4.55 -6.05
N SER A 38 -9.68 5.36 -5.26
CA SER A 38 -9.30 6.71 -5.67
C SER A 38 -8.32 6.71 -6.85
N LEU A 39 -7.34 5.79 -6.87
CA LEU A 39 -6.45 5.58 -8.01
C LEU A 39 -7.21 5.11 -9.25
N CYS A 40 -8.16 4.18 -9.09
CA CYS A 40 -9.01 3.71 -10.18
C CYS A 40 -9.85 4.85 -10.77
N SER A 41 -10.37 5.74 -9.91
CA SER A 41 -11.11 6.94 -10.33
C SER A 41 -10.25 7.88 -11.17
N ILE A 42 -8.97 8.09 -10.83
CA ILE A 42 -8.05 8.89 -11.65
C ILE A 42 -7.87 8.27 -13.05
N ILE A 43 -7.68 6.94 -13.12
CA ILE A 43 -7.57 6.24 -14.41
C ILE A 43 -8.86 6.40 -15.22
N LEU A 44 -10.02 6.27 -14.58
CA LEU A 44 -11.32 6.46 -15.22
C LEU A 44 -11.48 7.89 -15.77
N ILE A 45 -11.10 8.91 -15.01
CA ILE A 45 -11.11 10.32 -15.46
C ILE A 45 -10.21 10.50 -16.69
N LEU A 46 -9.03 9.88 -16.70
CA LEU A 46 -8.13 9.93 -17.87
C LEU A 46 -8.73 9.23 -19.09
N VAL A 47 -9.39 8.08 -18.91
CA VAL A 47 -10.11 7.43 -20.01
C VAL A 47 -11.25 8.32 -20.53
N LEU A 48 -12.02 8.94 -19.64
CA LEU A 48 -13.08 9.86 -20.02
C LEU A 48 -12.56 11.14 -20.71
N PHE A 49 -11.35 11.59 -20.39
CA PHE A 49 -10.65 12.65 -21.13
C PHE A 49 -10.39 12.29 -22.58
N PHE A 50 -9.96 11.05 -22.86
CA PHE A 50 -9.77 10.59 -24.23
C PHE A 50 -11.08 10.47 -25.02
N ILE A 51 -12.20 10.21 -24.35
CA ILE A 51 -13.49 9.97 -25.02
C ILE A 51 -14.30 11.25 -25.20
N LYS A 52 -14.38 12.10 -24.16
CA LYS A 52 -15.42 13.16 -24.13
C LYS A 52 -15.09 14.41 -23.32
N LEU A 53 -14.27 14.34 -22.25
CA LEU A 53 -14.05 15.49 -21.37
C LEU A 53 -13.13 16.53 -21.99
N ASN A 54 -13.44 17.80 -21.75
CA ASN A 54 -12.54 18.90 -22.12
C ASN A 54 -11.37 19.01 -21.11
N LEU A 55 -10.28 19.66 -21.51
CA LEU A 55 -9.05 19.78 -20.72
C LEU A 55 -9.31 20.43 -19.35
N PHE A 56 -10.10 21.50 -19.29
CA PHE A 56 -10.42 22.19 -18.03
C PHE A 56 -11.32 21.37 -17.10
N GLN A 57 -12.27 20.61 -17.64
CA GLN A 57 -13.13 19.71 -16.85
C GLN A 57 -12.30 18.57 -16.25
N THR A 58 -11.38 18.02 -17.04
CA THR A 58 -10.46 16.98 -16.60
C THR A 58 -9.51 17.50 -15.52
N LEU A 59 -8.93 18.69 -15.70
CA LEU A 59 -8.07 19.33 -14.70
C LEU A 59 -8.79 19.54 -13.37
N GLY A 60 -10.04 20.02 -13.40
CA GLY A 60 -10.86 20.19 -12.19
C GLY A 60 -11.13 18.86 -11.48
N ALA A 61 -11.54 17.83 -12.24
CA ALA A 61 -11.79 16.50 -11.69
C ALA A 61 -10.51 15.84 -11.14
N LEU A 62 -9.39 15.93 -11.86
CA LEU A 62 -8.08 15.44 -11.40
C LEU A 62 -7.61 16.18 -10.15
N GLY A 63 -7.83 17.50 -10.07
CA GLY A 63 -7.50 18.31 -8.91
C GLY A 63 -8.19 17.78 -7.65
N ILE A 64 -9.51 17.60 -7.71
CA ILE A 64 -10.29 17.06 -6.59
C ILE A 64 -9.84 15.62 -6.26
N ALA A 65 -9.73 14.75 -7.27
CA ALA A 65 -9.31 13.37 -7.09
C ALA A 65 -7.90 13.25 -6.48
N SER A 66 -6.99 14.16 -6.82
CA SER A 66 -5.62 14.19 -6.29
C SER A 66 -5.58 14.50 -4.80
N ILE A 67 -6.44 15.40 -4.32
CA ILE A 67 -6.55 15.73 -2.88
C ILE A 67 -7.01 14.49 -2.12
N TYR A 68 -8.10 13.86 -2.55
CA TYR A 68 -8.59 12.63 -1.92
C TYR A 68 -7.56 11.51 -1.94
N THR A 69 -6.90 11.31 -3.08
CA THR A 69 -5.87 10.28 -3.23
C THR A 69 -4.65 10.57 -2.35
N SER A 70 -4.25 11.83 -2.21
CA SER A 70 -3.14 12.23 -1.35
C SER A 70 -3.44 11.98 0.13
N VAL A 71 -4.63 12.37 0.60
CA VAL A 71 -5.06 12.15 1.99
C VAL A 71 -5.15 10.65 2.30
N LEU A 72 -5.84 9.88 1.47
CA LEU A 72 -5.98 8.43 1.66
C LEU A 72 -4.63 7.71 1.56
N GLY A 73 -3.80 8.08 0.59
CA GLY A 73 -2.46 7.54 0.41
C GLY A 73 -1.57 7.80 1.61
N HIS A 74 -1.58 9.02 2.14
CA HIS A 74 -0.83 9.37 3.34
C HIS A 74 -1.23 8.51 4.54
N LEU A 75 -2.54 8.29 4.77
CA LEU A 75 -3.03 7.46 5.86
C LEU A 75 -2.60 5.99 5.72
N VAL A 76 -2.70 5.42 4.51
CA VAL A 76 -2.30 4.03 4.22
C VAL A 76 -0.79 3.84 4.41
N LEU A 77 0.01 4.76 3.88
CA LEU A 77 1.47 4.69 3.97
C LEU A 77 1.96 4.88 5.40
N ARG A 78 1.32 5.78 6.17
CA ARG A 78 1.63 5.98 7.59
C ARG A 78 1.38 4.71 8.40
N GLN A 79 0.22 4.08 8.24
CA GLN A 79 -0.08 2.82 8.93
C GLN A 79 0.93 1.72 8.58
N LYS A 80 1.34 1.64 7.31
CA LYS A 80 2.37 0.69 6.86
C LYS A 80 3.74 0.98 7.47
N ALA A 81 4.10 2.25 7.62
CA ALA A 81 5.34 2.67 8.28
C ALA A 81 5.31 2.34 9.78
N ASP A 82 4.20 2.60 10.45
CA ASP A 82 4.01 2.29 11.87
C ASP A 82 4.12 0.79 12.15
N LYS A 83 3.56 -0.07 11.29
CA LYS A 83 3.72 -1.52 11.37
C LYS A 83 5.21 -1.91 11.34
N ARG A 84 5.95 -1.40 10.35
CA ARG A 84 7.39 -1.67 10.22
C ARG A 84 8.20 -1.17 11.41
N ALA A 85 7.84 -0.02 11.96
CA ALA A 85 8.48 0.53 13.15
C ALA A 85 8.25 -0.37 14.39
N ASN A 86 7.02 -0.87 14.56
CA ASN A 86 6.69 -1.77 15.67
C ASN A 86 7.36 -3.15 15.55
N GLU A 87 7.40 -3.73 14.35
CA GLU A 87 8.14 -4.98 14.09
C GLU A 87 9.63 -4.86 14.46
N ARG A 88 10.26 -3.72 14.14
CA ARG A 88 11.66 -3.44 14.53
C ARG A 88 11.84 -3.30 16.04
N LYS A 89 10.89 -2.65 16.73
CA LYS A 89 10.93 -2.49 18.20
C LYS A 89 10.80 -3.82 18.92
N MET A 90 9.87 -4.69 18.49
CA MET A 90 9.70 -6.03 19.07
C MET A 90 10.90 -6.94 18.83
N LYS A 91 11.54 -6.86 17.65
CA LYS A 91 12.76 -7.64 17.37
C LYS A 91 13.92 -7.23 18.30
N LYS A 92 14.03 -5.93 18.61
CA LYS A 92 15.05 -5.39 19.53
C LYS A 92 14.80 -5.77 21.00
N SER A 93 13.55 -5.84 21.45
CA SER A 93 13.22 -6.26 22.82
C SER A 93 13.36 -7.77 23.04
N SER A 94 13.08 -8.59 22.03
CA SER A 94 13.33 -10.04 22.08
C SER A 94 14.82 -10.35 22.18
N SER A 95 15.64 -9.69 21.36
CA SER A 95 17.10 -9.89 21.38
C SER A 95 17.73 -9.43 22.69
N LYS A 96 17.26 -8.33 23.30
CA LYS A 96 17.73 -7.88 24.62
C LYS A 96 17.39 -8.86 25.75
N LYS A 97 16.21 -9.50 25.70
CA LYS A 97 15.80 -10.52 26.69
C LYS A 97 16.60 -11.82 26.58
N GLU A 98 17.08 -12.18 25.40
CA GLU A 98 17.97 -13.34 25.21
C GLU A 98 19.36 -13.07 25.76
N THR A 99 19.93 -11.87 25.54
CA THR A 99 21.25 -11.51 26.09
C THR A 99 21.26 -11.43 27.63
N GLU A 100 20.15 -11.02 28.24
CA GLU A 100 20.01 -10.93 29.70
C GLU A 100 19.87 -12.33 30.34
N LYS A 101 19.21 -13.28 29.68
CA LYS A 101 19.11 -14.68 30.13
C LYS A 101 20.39 -15.49 29.96
N GLU A 102 21.25 -15.12 29.02
CA GLU A 102 22.54 -15.78 28.80
C GLU A 102 23.58 -15.34 29.84
N ASN A 103 23.57 -14.06 30.23
CA ASN A 103 24.42 -13.55 31.32
C ASN A 103 24.05 -14.09 32.70
N ASP A 104 22.76 -14.38 32.95
CA ASP A 104 22.29 -14.92 34.24
C ASP A 104 22.57 -16.42 34.43
N LYS A 105 22.96 -17.13 33.36
CA LYS A 105 23.33 -18.56 33.41
C LYS A 105 24.84 -18.82 33.52
N SER A 106 25.66 -17.77 33.44
CA SER A 106 27.12 -17.88 33.44
C SER A 106 27.78 -17.41 34.75
N ASN A 107 26.99 -17.07 35.77
CA ASN A 107 27.40 -16.87 37.16
C ASN A 107 26.90 -18.02 38.04
#